data_AF-A0A524PYE4-F1
#
_entry.id   AF-A0A524PYE4-F1
#
_cell.length_a   1.000
_cell.length_b   1.000
_cell.length_c   1.000
_cell.angle_alpha   90.00
_cell.angle_beta   90.00
_cell.angle_gamma   90.00
#
_symmetry.space_group_name_H-M   'P 1'
#
loop_
_entity.id
_entity.type
_entity.pdbx_description
1 polymer ?
#
loop_
_entity_poly.entity_id
_entity_poly.type
_entity_poly.pdbx_seq_one_letter_code
_entity_poly.pdbx_strand_id
1 'polypeptide(L)'
;MPHSSSPPSAAGGPTSESRSSIGGRRASSGADTSFPRRAEGGSRVVYIRQGLIDQLRRTGISSGAVLEAMAGVPRHLFVSEALRYRAYDDASLPIGHGQTVSKPSVIARMVQSLDLTGEERVLEIGTGSGYQSAIISALADSLVTMERIGELFNRARALLFSFGYSNIRCLHSGDFHDAEGTFDAVIVAAGADIVPAALFEKISPGGRLVIPVRGRNGHRIKKYILKRSGGVIEEEIGEATFVPYVVGATA
;
A
#
# COMPACT_ATOMS: atom_id res chain seq x y z
N MET A 1 5.44 -57.33 59.56
CA MET A 1 4.32 -57.94 60.30
C MET A 1 3.04 -57.19 59.95
N PRO A 2 1.93 -57.89 59.66
CA PRO A 2 1.06 -57.72 58.48
C PRO A 2 -0.27 -56.99 58.81
N HIS A 3 -1.08 -56.47 57.88
CA HIS A 3 -2.01 -57.16 56.97
C HIS A 3 -2.60 -56.11 56.00
N SER A 4 -2.46 -56.24 54.67
CA SER A 4 -3.36 -56.90 53.72
C SER A 4 -4.79 -56.34 53.62
N SER A 5 -5.11 -55.67 52.51
CA SER A 5 -6.25 -56.05 51.65
C SER A 5 -6.28 -55.25 50.33
N SER A 6 -6.43 -55.98 49.25
CA SER A 6 -6.86 -55.58 47.90
C SER A 6 -7.81 -56.70 47.40
N PRO A 7 -8.36 -56.66 46.17
CA PRO A 7 -9.33 -55.76 45.53
C PRO A 7 -10.56 -56.60 45.03
N PRO A 8 -11.39 -56.14 44.06
CA PRO A 8 -11.15 -56.45 42.62
C PRO A 8 -11.55 -55.27 41.67
N SER A 9 -10.98 -54.98 40.49
CA SER A 9 -10.76 -55.75 39.23
C SER A 9 -12.08 -56.25 38.60
N ALA A 10 -12.42 -56.17 37.31
CA ALA A 10 -11.82 -55.84 36.01
C ALA A 10 -12.97 -55.38 35.09
N ALA A 11 -12.79 -54.70 33.97
CA ALA A 11 -12.47 -55.24 32.64
C ALA A 11 -13.03 -54.19 31.63
N GLY A 12 -12.56 -53.98 30.40
CA GLY A 12 -11.58 -54.62 29.53
C GLY A 12 -11.42 -53.73 28.28
N GLY A 13 -10.35 -53.94 27.52
CA GLY A 13 -9.88 -53.09 26.40
C GLY A 13 -10.74 -53.10 25.11
N PRO A 14 -10.21 -52.75 23.91
CA PRO A 14 -8.85 -53.03 23.45
C PRO A 14 -8.08 -51.84 22.83
N THR A 15 -6.83 -52.18 22.50
CA THR A 15 -5.73 -51.50 21.80
C THR A 15 -6.00 -51.14 20.34
N SER A 16 -5.32 -50.08 19.84
CA SER A 16 -4.29 -50.12 18.78
C SER A 16 -4.37 -48.96 17.75
N GLU A 17 -3.21 -48.32 17.59
CA GLU A 17 -2.61 -47.84 16.33
C GLU A 17 -3.13 -46.60 15.58
N SER A 18 -2.19 -45.66 15.48
CA SER A 18 -1.87 -44.74 14.39
C SER A 18 -2.91 -44.50 13.28
N ARG A 19 -3.19 -43.21 13.05
CA ARG A 19 -3.06 -42.60 11.72
C ARG A 19 -2.99 -41.08 11.83
N SER A 20 -1.90 -40.55 11.31
CA SER A 20 -1.77 -39.22 10.75
C SER A 20 -2.99 -38.81 9.94
N SER A 21 -3.54 -37.63 10.20
CA SER A 21 -4.21 -36.85 9.16
C SER A 21 -3.86 -35.38 9.33
N ILE A 22 -2.84 -35.00 8.59
CA ILE A 22 -2.57 -33.64 8.13
C ILE A 22 -3.88 -33.11 7.52
N GLY A 23 -4.63 -32.33 8.30
CA GLY A 23 -5.75 -31.54 7.83
C GLY A 23 -5.19 -30.27 7.19
N GLY A 24 -4.67 -30.41 5.97
CA GLY A 24 -4.25 -29.28 5.15
C GLY A 24 -5.40 -28.29 5.02
N ARG A 25 -5.31 -27.15 5.70
CA ARG A 25 -6.09 -25.97 5.30
C ARG A 25 -5.62 -25.62 3.90
N ARG A 26 -6.52 -25.87 2.95
CA ARG A 26 -6.38 -25.44 1.56
C ARG A 26 -5.87 -24.00 1.56
N ALA A 27 -4.73 -23.80 0.91
CA ALA A 27 -4.33 -22.50 0.42
C ALA A 27 -5.53 -21.96 -0.39
N SER A 28 -6.17 -20.91 0.11
CA SER A 28 -7.08 -20.10 -0.69
C SER A 28 -6.20 -19.38 -1.71
N SER A 29 -6.08 -20.01 -2.86
CA SER A 29 -5.49 -19.49 -4.08
C SER A 29 -6.13 -18.16 -4.46
N GLY A 30 -5.29 -17.14 -4.64
CA GLY A 30 -5.58 -15.94 -5.41
C GLY A 30 -6.51 -14.96 -4.71
N ALA A 31 -5.95 -13.86 -4.19
CA ALA A 31 -6.69 -12.63 -4.12
C ALA A 31 -7.31 -12.38 -5.51
N ASP A 32 -8.62 -12.21 -5.57
CA ASP A 32 -9.33 -11.84 -6.79
C ASP A 32 -8.88 -10.42 -7.16
N THR A 33 -7.80 -10.32 -7.94
CA THR A 33 -7.24 -9.07 -8.45
C THR A 33 -8.09 -8.47 -9.58
N SER A 34 -9.38 -8.81 -9.64
CA SER A 34 -10.27 -8.32 -10.68
C SER A 34 -10.51 -6.82 -10.50
N PHE A 35 -9.69 -6.04 -11.20
CA PHE A 35 -9.97 -4.65 -11.46
C PHE A 35 -11.40 -4.52 -11.99
N PRO A 36 -12.19 -3.55 -11.50
CA PRO A 36 -13.51 -3.25 -12.05
C PRO A 36 -13.40 -3.01 -13.56
N ARG A 37 -13.98 -3.92 -14.37
CA ARG A 37 -13.90 -3.92 -15.85
C ARG A 37 -14.66 -2.75 -16.54
N ARG A 38 -14.90 -1.63 -15.85
CA ARG A 38 -15.80 -0.56 -16.34
C ARG A 38 -15.10 0.66 -16.94
N ALA A 39 -13.77 0.71 -16.98
CA ALA A 39 -13.03 1.88 -17.45
C ALA A 39 -12.04 1.56 -18.59
N GLU A 40 -12.47 0.82 -19.60
CA GLU A 40 -11.69 0.69 -20.83
C GLU A 40 -11.91 1.93 -21.70
N GLY A 41 -10.90 2.80 -21.76
CA GLY A 41 -10.81 3.81 -22.79
C GLY A 41 -10.60 3.14 -24.15
N GLY A 42 -10.95 3.83 -25.25
CA GLY A 42 -10.75 3.29 -26.61
C GLY A 42 -9.30 2.85 -26.87
N SER A 43 -9.09 2.02 -27.91
CA SER A 43 -7.80 1.36 -28.24
C SER A 43 -6.55 2.25 -28.11
N ARG A 44 -6.67 3.55 -28.44
CA ARG A 44 -5.59 4.54 -28.29
C ARG A 44 -5.16 4.78 -26.84
N VAL A 45 -6.10 4.85 -25.89
CA VAL A 45 -5.80 5.05 -24.46
C VAL A 45 -5.09 3.83 -23.88
N VAL A 46 -5.52 2.63 -24.28
CA VAL A 46 -4.87 1.37 -23.90
C VAL A 46 -3.43 1.33 -24.42
N TYR A 47 -3.21 1.70 -25.69
CA TYR A 47 -1.87 1.75 -26.28
C TYR A 47 -0.95 2.76 -25.57
N ILE A 48 -1.43 4.00 -25.34
CA ILE A 48 -0.64 5.02 -24.65
C ILE A 48 -0.29 4.58 -23.22
N ARG A 49 -1.25 3.97 -22.50
CA ARG A 49 -1.02 3.42 -21.17
C ARG A 49 0.07 2.36 -21.21
N GLN A 50 0.02 1.42 -22.15
CA GLN A 50 1.03 0.39 -22.28
C GLN A 50 2.42 0.98 -22.57
N GLY A 51 2.49 2.01 -23.41
CA GLY A 51 3.74 2.75 -23.68
C GLY A 51 4.39 3.32 -22.41
N LEU A 52 3.59 3.86 -21.48
CA LEU A 52 4.07 4.29 -20.16
C LEU A 52 4.64 3.09 -19.37
N ILE A 53 3.91 1.98 -19.31
CA ILE A 53 4.37 0.78 -18.56
C ILE A 53 5.70 0.25 -19.11
N ASP A 54 5.87 0.23 -20.43
CA ASP A 54 7.11 -0.20 -21.07
C ASP A 54 8.26 0.78 -20.83
N GLN A 55 7.98 2.08 -20.74
CA GLN A 55 8.96 3.07 -20.28
C GLN A 55 9.37 2.80 -18.83
N LEU A 56 8.42 2.60 -17.92
CA LEU A 56 8.70 2.35 -16.50
C LEU A 56 9.60 1.12 -16.32
N ARG A 57 9.31 0.04 -17.04
CA ARG A 57 10.13 -1.18 -17.05
C ARG A 57 11.57 -0.90 -17.47
N ARG A 58 11.77 -0.13 -18.56
CA ARG A 58 13.11 0.25 -19.05
C ARG A 58 13.87 1.15 -18.08
N THR A 59 13.16 1.92 -17.25
CA THR A 59 13.77 2.83 -16.26
C THR A 59 14.01 2.21 -14.88
N GLY A 60 13.92 0.88 -14.77
CA GLY A 60 14.32 0.13 -13.58
C GLY A 60 13.19 -0.26 -12.62
N ILE A 61 11.93 -0.11 -13.02
CA ILE A 61 10.81 -0.73 -12.28
C ILE A 61 10.76 -2.22 -12.67
N SER A 62 11.08 -3.09 -11.72
CA SER A 62 11.23 -4.53 -11.93
C SER A 62 10.05 -5.35 -11.41
N SER A 63 9.23 -4.79 -10.52
CA SER A 63 8.06 -5.48 -9.98
C SER A 63 6.96 -5.62 -11.03
N GLY A 64 6.75 -6.85 -11.50
CA GLY A 64 5.66 -7.20 -12.41
C GLY A 64 4.29 -6.83 -11.86
N ALA A 65 4.04 -7.13 -10.58
CA ALA A 65 2.79 -6.82 -9.91
C ALA A 65 2.49 -5.31 -9.88
N VAL A 66 3.50 -4.46 -9.61
CA VAL A 66 3.33 -3.00 -9.64
C VAL A 66 3.02 -2.51 -11.05
N LEU A 67 3.74 -3.01 -12.06
CA LEU A 67 3.50 -2.65 -13.46
C LEU A 67 2.10 -3.07 -13.93
N GLU A 68 1.66 -4.27 -13.56
CA GLU A 68 0.31 -4.77 -13.84
C GLU A 68 -0.77 -3.95 -13.15
N ALA A 69 -0.58 -3.60 -11.87
CA ALA A 69 -1.51 -2.75 -11.15
C ALA A 69 -1.63 -1.37 -11.81
N MET A 70 -0.50 -0.74 -12.19
CA MET A 70 -0.51 0.53 -12.92
C MET A 70 -1.12 0.43 -14.32
N ALA A 71 -1.00 -0.72 -14.99
CA ALA A 71 -1.68 -0.98 -16.25
C ALA A 71 -3.20 -1.11 -16.07
N GLY A 72 -3.65 -1.67 -14.95
CA GLY A 72 -5.07 -1.80 -14.60
C GLY A 72 -5.72 -0.47 -14.23
N VAL A 73 -5.04 0.38 -13.45
CA VAL A 73 -5.60 1.64 -12.94
C VAL A 73 -5.67 2.73 -14.03
N PRO A 74 -6.86 3.25 -14.39
CA PRO A 74 -7.01 4.27 -15.42
C PRO A 74 -6.59 5.66 -14.93
N ARG A 75 -5.28 5.95 -14.91
CA ARG A 75 -4.69 7.22 -14.41
C ARG A 75 -5.39 8.50 -14.87
N HIS A 76 -5.90 8.54 -16.11
CA HIS A 76 -6.64 9.69 -16.66
C HIS A 76 -7.94 10.03 -15.91
N LEU A 77 -8.50 9.11 -15.12
CA LEU A 77 -9.67 9.36 -14.28
C LEU A 77 -9.30 10.01 -12.94
N PHE A 78 -8.02 10.01 -12.58
CA PHE A 78 -7.48 10.60 -11.34
C PHE A 78 -6.89 12.01 -11.55
N VAL A 79 -7.09 12.60 -12.73
CA VAL A 79 -6.67 13.97 -13.06
C VAL A 79 -7.85 14.76 -13.62
N SER A 80 -7.72 16.09 -13.66
CA SER A 80 -8.76 16.93 -14.28
C SER A 80 -8.92 16.59 -15.76
N GLU A 81 -10.13 16.80 -16.28
CA GLU A 81 -10.44 16.53 -17.68
C GLU A 81 -9.49 17.26 -18.64
N ALA A 82 -9.18 18.52 -18.33
CA ALA A 82 -8.24 19.34 -19.09
C ALA A 82 -6.83 18.75 -19.17
N LEU A 83 -6.42 17.84 -18.27
CA LEU A 83 -5.09 17.23 -18.22
C LEU A 83 -5.06 15.76 -18.65
N ARG A 84 -6.19 15.18 -19.05
CA ARG A 84 -6.27 13.77 -19.46
C ARG A 84 -5.33 13.42 -20.61
N TYR A 85 -5.09 14.37 -21.53
CA TYR A 85 -4.18 14.19 -22.65
C TYR A 85 -2.72 13.97 -22.23
N ARG A 86 -2.35 14.38 -21.01
CA ARG A 86 -1.03 14.19 -20.39
C ARG A 86 -1.00 13.12 -19.31
N ALA A 87 -2.13 12.46 -19.04
CA ALA A 87 -2.27 11.59 -17.89
C ALA A 87 -1.23 10.45 -17.85
N TYR A 88 -0.73 10.05 -19.01
CA TYR A 88 0.24 8.98 -19.19
C TYR A 88 1.66 9.47 -19.52
N ASP A 89 1.90 10.78 -19.44
CA ASP A 89 3.26 11.31 -19.40
C ASP A 89 3.91 10.88 -18.07
N ASP A 90 5.22 10.64 -18.06
CA ASP A 90 5.96 10.44 -16.81
C ASP A 90 6.24 11.79 -16.09
N ALA A 91 5.17 12.51 -15.77
CA ALA A 91 5.16 13.84 -15.20
C ALA A 91 4.19 13.94 -14.02
N SER A 92 4.53 14.83 -13.07
CA SER A 92 3.57 15.23 -12.04
C SER A 92 2.54 16.16 -12.67
N LEU A 93 1.28 16.02 -12.28
CA LEU A 93 0.17 16.82 -12.80
C LEU A 93 -0.58 17.48 -11.64
N PRO A 94 -1.01 18.75 -11.77
CA PRO A 94 -1.78 19.42 -10.73
C PRO A 94 -3.16 18.79 -10.56
N ILE A 95 -3.61 18.67 -9.31
CA ILE A 95 -4.91 18.09 -8.94
C ILE A 95 -5.82 19.10 -8.22
N GLY A 96 -5.37 20.35 -8.12
CA GLY A 96 -6.04 21.44 -7.39
C GLY A 96 -5.43 21.67 -6.01
N HIS A 97 -5.81 22.76 -5.34
CA HIS A 97 -5.41 23.08 -3.96
C HIS A 97 -3.89 23.12 -3.73
N GLY A 98 -3.11 23.50 -4.74
CA GLY A 98 -1.64 23.50 -4.70
C GLY A 98 -1.02 22.10 -4.67
N GLN A 99 -1.81 21.04 -4.86
CA GLN A 99 -1.35 19.65 -4.83
C GLN A 99 -1.13 19.09 -6.24
N THR A 100 -0.35 18.01 -6.30
CA THR A 100 -0.06 17.28 -7.54
C THR A 100 -0.21 15.77 -7.35
N VAL A 101 -0.63 15.05 -8.38
CA VAL A 101 -0.36 13.62 -8.48
C VAL A 101 1.08 13.41 -8.92
N SER A 102 1.84 12.58 -8.21
CA SER A 102 3.25 12.30 -8.49
C SER A 102 3.46 11.64 -9.86
N LYS A 103 4.68 11.76 -10.38
CA LYS A 103 5.13 11.04 -11.59
C LYS A 103 4.84 9.54 -11.47
N PRO A 104 4.35 8.88 -12.53
CA PRO A 104 4.24 7.42 -12.57
C PRO A 104 5.51 6.69 -12.10
N SER A 105 6.70 7.11 -12.54
CA SER A 105 7.97 6.47 -12.15
C SER A 105 8.30 6.61 -10.67
N VAL A 106 7.94 7.74 -10.06
CA VAL A 106 8.11 7.97 -8.61
C VAL A 106 7.16 7.08 -7.82
N ILE A 107 5.88 7.01 -8.22
CA ILE A 107 4.88 6.14 -7.57
C ILE A 107 5.31 4.68 -7.70
N ALA A 108 5.67 4.22 -8.91
CA ALA A 108 6.08 2.85 -9.16
C ALA A 108 7.27 2.43 -8.29
N ARG A 109 8.27 3.32 -8.17
CA ARG A 109 9.47 3.11 -7.34
C ARG A 109 9.13 3.02 -5.87
N MET A 110 8.33 3.96 -5.35
CA MET A 110 7.94 3.97 -3.94
C MET A 110 7.11 2.74 -3.58
N VAL A 111 6.11 2.39 -4.41
CA VAL A 111 5.24 1.23 -4.17
C VAL A 111 6.01 -0.09 -4.32
N GLN A 112 6.89 -0.22 -5.32
CA GLN A 112 7.78 -1.38 -5.44
C GLN A 112 8.64 -1.55 -4.19
N SER A 113 9.21 -0.46 -3.66
CA SER A 113 10.04 -0.50 -2.46
C SER A 113 9.28 -0.85 -1.19
N LEU A 114 7.94 -0.89 -1.23
CA LEU A 114 7.19 -1.50 -0.16
C LEU A 114 7.40 -3.01 -0.14
N ASP A 115 7.64 -3.71 -1.26
CA ASP A 115 7.72 -5.19 -1.28
C ASP A 115 6.39 -5.84 -0.81
N LEU A 116 5.26 -5.39 -1.36
CA LEU A 116 3.92 -5.92 -1.07
C LEU A 116 3.73 -7.32 -1.68
N THR A 117 3.11 -8.20 -0.91
CA THR A 117 2.85 -9.61 -1.23
C THR A 117 1.36 -9.95 -1.29
N GLY A 118 0.50 -9.02 -0.84
CA GLY A 118 -0.96 -9.17 -0.83
C GLY A 118 -1.54 -9.48 0.56
N GLU A 119 -0.70 -9.61 1.58
CA GLU A 119 -1.12 -9.90 2.96
C GLU A 119 -1.03 -8.66 3.87
N GLU A 120 -0.42 -7.58 3.37
CA GLU A 120 -0.06 -6.44 4.21
C GLU A 120 -1.21 -5.48 4.44
N ARG A 121 -1.27 -4.95 5.67
CA ARG A 121 -2.05 -3.76 6.01
C ARG A 121 -1.20 -2.52 5.80
N VAL A 122 -1.66 -1.62 4.93
CA VAL A 122 -0.89 -0.44 4.49
C VAL A 122 -1.50 0.86 5.02
N LEU A 123 -0.66 1.79 5.47
CA LEU A 123 -1.01 3.19 5.73
C LEU A 123 -0.42 4.09 4.65
N GLU A 124 -1.26 4.84 3.96
CA GLU A 124 -0.87 5.93 3.07
C GLU A 124 -1.21 7.28 3.70
N ILE A 125 -0.22 8.17 3.78
CA ILE A 125 -0.41 9.56 4.19
C ILE A 125 -0.28 10.47 2.97
N GLY A 126 -1.39 11.13 2.61
CA GLY A 126 -1.54 11.96 1.41
C GLY A 126 -2.26 11.23 0.28
N THR A 127 -3.59 11.03 0.40
CA THR A 127 -4.41 10.40 -0.65
C THR A 127 -4.33 11.19 -1.97
N GLY A 128 -4.41 12.53 -1.91
CA GLY A 128 -4.38 13.41 -3.05
C GLY A 128 -5.46 13.08 -4.08
N SER A 129 -5.06 12.54 -5.23
CA SER A 129 -6.00 12.12 -6.28
C SER A 129 -6.65 10.75 -6.01
N GLY A 130 -6.03 9.89 -5.20
CA GLY A 130 -6.38 8.49 -5.03
C GLY A 130 -5.70 7.52 -6.02
N TYR A 131 -4.88 8.00 -6.96
CA TYR A 131 -4.24 7.12 -7.96
C TYR A 131 -3.27 6.12 -7.33
N GLN A 132 -2.43 6.58 -6.40
CA GLN A 132 -1.51 5.71 -5.65
C GLN A 132 -2.29 4.74 -4.75
N SER A 133 -3.35 5.22 -4.09
CA SER A 133 -4.25 4.40 -3.27
C SER A 133 -4.84 3.23 -4.07
N ALA A 134 -5.32 3.49 -5.29
CA ALA A 134 -5.86 2.46 -6.19
C ALA A 134 -4.81 1.40 -6.59
N ILE A 135 -3.55 1.81 -6.78
CA ILE A 135 -2.46 0.89 -7.08
C ILE A 135 -2.14 0.03 -5.86
N ILE A 136 -1.98 0.63 -4.68
CA ILE A 136 -1.64 -0.08 -3.44
C ILE A 136 -2.75 -1.06 -3.05
N SER A 137 -4.01 -0.65 -3.18
CA SER A 137 -5.19 -1.47 -2.91
C SER A 137 -5.23 -2.77 -3.72
N ALA A 138 -4.68 -2.77 -4.94
CA ALA A 138 -4.57 -3.96 -5.78
C ALA A 138 -3.42 -4.91 -5.37
N LEU A 139 -2.53 -4.47 -4.48
CA LEU A 139 -1.29 -5.16 -4.10
C LEU A 139 -1.24 -5.57 -2.63
N ALA A 140 -2.22 -5.16 -1.83
CA ALA A 140 -2.23 -5.30 -0.37
C ALA A 140 -3.54 -5.92 0.10
N ASP A 141 -3.55 -6.49 1.30
CA ASP A 141 -4.78 -6.99 1.93
C ASP A 141 -5.75 -5.82 2.18
N SER A 142 -5.25 -4.76 2.83
CA SER A 142 -6.04 -3.58 3.15
C SER A 142 -5.22 -2.29 3.17
N LEU A 143 -5.89 -1.17 2.84
CA LEU A 143 -5.30 0.16 2.81
C LEU A 143 -6.10 1.12 3.69
N VAL A 144 -5.40 1.84 4.57
CA VAL A 144 -5.88 3.08 5.18
C VAL A 144 -5.18 4.24 4.49
N THR A 145 -5.93 5.15 3.88
CA THR A 145 -5.38 6.35 3.23
C THR A 145 -5.92 7.62 3.88
N MET A 146 -5.05 8.61 4.09
CA MET A 146 -5.38 9.84 4.81
C MET A 146 -5.16 11.07 3.93
N GLU A 147 -6.10 11.99 3.95
CA GLU A 147 -6.02 13.28 3.26
C GLU A 147 -6.49 14.39 4.19
N ARG A 148 -5.81 15.53 4.15
CA ARG A 148 -6.10 16.68 5.02
C ARG A 148 -6.98 17.73 4.36
N ILE A 149 -6.98 17.81 3.03
CA ILE A 149 -7.77 18.76 2.23
C ILE A 149 -9.12 18.13 1.89
N GLY A 150 -10.21 18.70 2.41
CA GLY A 150 -11.56 18.16 2.29
C GLY A 150 -12.03 17.91 0.86
N GLU A 151 -11.76 18.82 -0.07
CA GLU A 151 -12.17 18.64 -1.48
C GLU A 151 -11.40 17.52 -2.19
N LEU A 152 -10.12 17.31 -1.86
CA LEU A 152 -9.34 16.20 -2.40
C LEU A 152 -9.81 14.88 -1.78
N PHE A 153 -10.04 14.85 -0.47
CA PHE A 153 -10.57 13.69 0.24
C PHE A 153 -11.90 13.22 -0.38
N ASN A 154 -12.86 14.13 -0.53
CA ASN A 154 -14.18 13.81 -1.06
C ASN A 154 -14.10 13.29 -2.51
N ARG A 155 -13.28 13.92 -3.36
CA ARG A 155 -13.11 13.51 -4.76
C ARG A 155 -12.44 12.14 -4.87
N ALA A 156 -11.34 11.93 -4.15
CA ALA A 156 -10.61 10.67 -4.19
C ALA A 156 -11.47 9.52 -3.66
N ARG A 157 -12.14 9.71 -2.51
CA ARG A 157 -13.05 8.71 -1.94
C ARG A 157 -14.19 8.34 -2.90
N ALA A 158 -14.86 9.34 -3.48
CA ALA A 158 -15.94 9.10 -4.43
C ALA A 158 -15.46 8.28 -5.65
N LEU A 159 -14.30 8.65 -6.19
CA LEU A 159 -13.70 7.97 -7.34
C LEU A 159 -13.31 6.52 -7.01
N LEU A 160 -12.61 6.29 -5.90
CA LEU A 160 -12.21 4.97 -5.44
C LEU A 160 -13.42 4.04 -5.22
N PHE A 161 -14.47 4.53 -4.56
CA PHE A 161 -15.68 3.73 -4.34
C PHE A 161 -16.50 3.50 -5.61
N SER A 162 -16.49 4.44 -6.56
CA SER A 162 -17.14 4.24 -7.86
C SER A 162 -16.48 3.12 -8.69
N PHE A 163 -15.20 2.84 -8.42
CA PHE A 163 -14.46 1.70 -8.96
C PHE A 163 -14.59 0.43 -8.11
N GLY A 164 -15.33 0.46 -7.00
CA GLY A 164 -15.57 -0.74 -6.20
C GLY A 164 -14.35 -1.24 -5.41
N TYR A 165 -13.36 -0.38 -5.15
CA TYR A 165 -12.28 -0.72 -4.22
C TYR A 165 -12.85 -0.90 -2.81
N SER A 166 -12.98 -2.15 -2.37
CA SER A 166 -13.64 -2.53 -1.10
C SER A 166 -12.68 -2.62 0.08
N ASN A 167 -11.37 -2.73 -0.16
CA ASN A 167 -10.33 -2.84 0.87
C ASN A 167 -9.64 -1.51 1.21
N ILE A 168 -10.26 -0.37 0.88
CA ILE A 168 -9.75 0.97 1.20
C ILE A 168 -10.61 1.65 2.26
N ARG A 169 -10.00 2.08 3.37
CA ARG A 169 -10.57 3.00 4.35
C ARG A 169 -9.96 4.39 4.14
N CYS A 170 -10.76 5.36 3.69
CA CYS A 170 -10.33 6.76 3.57
C CYS A 170 -10.59 7.51 4.89
N LEU A 171 -9.61 8.26 5.39
CA LEU A 171 -9.71 9.15 6.55
C LEU A 171 -9.47 10.61 6.12
N HIS A 172 -10.37 11.51 6.53
CA HIS A 172 -10.16 12.96 6.38
C HIS A 172 -9.46 13.47 7.63
N SER A 173 -8.13 13.52 7.60
CA SER A 173 -7.30 13.97 8.71
C SER A 173 -5.90 14.37 8.24
N GLY A 174 -5.33 15.38 8.89
CA GLY A 174 -3.91 15.75 8.78
C GLY A 174 -3.03 15.19 9.92
N ASP A 175 -3.60 14.36 10.79
CA ASP A 175 -2.89 13.72 11.90
C ASP A 175 -2.88 12.21 11.71
N PHE A 176 -1.69 11.65 11.44
CA PHE A 176 -1.53 10.20 11.24
C PHE A 176 -1.83 9.39 12.52
N HIS A 177 -1.93 10.02 13.69
CA HIS A 177 -2.36 9.34 14.91
C HIS A 177 -3.80 8.80 14.80
N ASP A 178 -4.66 9.45 13.99
CA ASP A 178 -6.04 9.00 13.74
C ASP A 178 -6.14 7.67 12.98
N ALA A 179 -5.05 7.23 12.31
CA ALA A 179 -4.98 5.90 11.75
C ALA A 179 -4.70 4.86 12.85
N GLU A 180 -5.73 4.13 13.26
CA GLU A 180 -5.66 3.18 14.37
C GLU A 180 -4.74 1.98 14.08
N GLY A 181 -3.96 1.58 15.10
CA GLY A 181 -3.12 0.38 15.07
C GLY A 181 -1.76 0.57 14.40
N THR A 182 -1.13 -0.56 14.06
CA THR A 182 0.13 -0.63 13.32
C THR A 182 -0.09 -1.20 11.91
N PHE A 183 0.88 -1.00 11.05
CA PHE A 183 0.84 -1.30 9.62
C PHE A 183 2.12 -2.00 9.19
N ASP A 184 1.99 -3.00 8.32
CA ASP A 184 3.15 -3.71 7.75
C ASP A 184 3.91 -2.81 6.77
N ALA A 185 3.21 -1.85 6.17
CA ALA A 185 3.80 -0.86 5.29
C ALA A 185 3.20 0.53 5.53
N VAL A 186 4.06 1.54 5.60
CA VAL A 186 3.68 2.94 5.66
C VAL A 186 4.30 3.68 4.47
N ILE A 187 3.52 4.50 3.78
CA ILE A 187 3.99 5.32 2.67
C ILE A 187 3.50 6.76 2.85
N VAL A 188 4.42 7.72 2.72
CA VAL A 188 4.11 9.15 2.80
C VAL A 188 4.26 9.77 1.41
N ALA A 189 3.20 10.35 0.88
CA ALA A 189 3.14 10.95 -0.44
C ALA A 189 3.36 12.48 -0.41
N ALA A 190 4.08 12.98 0.59
CA ALA A 190 4.45 14.38 0.76
C ALA A 190 5.89 14.48 1.31
N GLY A 191 6.55 15.60 1.04
CA GLY A 191 7.94 15.84 1.43
C GLY A 191 8.03 16.31 2.88
N ALA A 192 8.65 15.52 3.74
CA ALA A 192 8.90 15.89 5.13
C ALA A 192 10.26 16.59 5.28
N ASP A 193 10.37 17.55 6.20
CA ASP A 193 11.65 18.18 6.53
C ASP A 193 12.62 17.18 7.18
N ILE A 194 12.10 16.41 8.14
CA ILE A 194 12.74 15.27 8.78
C ILE A 194 11.71 14.14 8.92
N VAL A 195 12.17 12.90 9.08
CA VAL A 195 11.26 11.77 9.36
C VAL A 195 10.64 11.96 10.74
N PRO A 196 9.30 12.03 10.89
CA PRO A 196 8.66 12.11 12.20
C PRO A 196 8.91 10.82 12.98
N ALA A 197 9.56 10.91 14.14
CA ALA A 197 9.89 9.73 14.95
C ALA A 197 8.66 8.90 15.34
N ALA A 198 7.54 9.58 15.66
CA ALA A 198 6.27 8.95 15.99
C ALA A 198 5.67 8.12 14.84
N LEU A 199 6.11 8.32 13.58
CA LEU A 199 5.65 7.50 12.47
C LEU A 199 6.14 6.05 12.57
N PHE A 200 7.29 5.82 13.23
CA PHE A 200 7.80 4.47 13.49
C PHE A 200 6.90 3.69 14.45
N GLU A 201 6.12 4.36 15.30
CA GLU A 201 5.13 3.72 16.19
C GLU A 201 3.95 3.12 15.42
N LYS A 202 3.73 3.56 14.17
CA LYS A 202 2.72 3.00 13.27
C LYS A 202 3.23 1.79 12.49
N ILE A 203 4.49 1.42 12.59
CA ILE A 203 5.08 0.32 11.80
C ILE A 203 5.12 -0.95 12.64
N SER A 204 4.54 -2.03 12.13
CA SER A 204 4.62 -3.36 12.77
C SER A 204 6.05 -3.91 12.72
N PRO A 205 6.47 -4.78 13.67
CA PRO A 205 7.79 -5.41 13.61
C PRO A 205 8.01 -6.19 12.30
N GLY A 206 9.08 -5.87 11.57
CA GLY A 206 9.35 -6.38 10.21
C GLY A 206 8.78 -5.51 9.09
N GLY A 207 8.02 -4.48 9.43
CA GLY A 207 7.40 -3.58 8.47
C GLY A 207 8.34 -2.54 7.88
N ARG A 208 7.81 -1.78 6.91
CA ARG A 208 8.56 -0.77 6.15
C ARG A 208 7.91 0.60 6.16
N LEU A 209 8.72 1.63 6.07
CA LEU A 209 8.30 3.00 5.81
C LEU A 209 8.99 3.53 4.55
N VAL A 210 8.22 4.08 3.61
CA VAL A 210 8.74 4.84 2.47
C VAL A 210 8.31 6.30 2.59
N ILE A 211 9.28 7.21 2.67
CA ILE A 211 9.04 8.63 2.91
C ILE A 211 10.03 9.51 2.13
N PRO A 212 9.56 10.54 1.41
CA PRO A 212 10.41 11.61 0.89
C PRO A 212 10.83 12.56 2.01
N VAL A 213 12.13 12.77 2.16
CA VAL A 213 12.72 13.64 3.18
C VAL A 213 13.59 14.70 2.52
N ARG A 214 13.65 15.91 3.09
CA ARG A 214 14.42 17.04 2.56
C ARG A 214 15.85 16.63 2.16
N GLY A 215 16.15 16.83 0.89
CA GLY A 215 17.47 16.62 0.29
C GLY A 215 18.11 17.95 -0.16
N ARG A 216 19.27 17.89 -0.83
CA ARG A 216 19.93 19.09 -1.36
C ARG A 216 19.13 19.75 -2.50
N ASN A 217 18.55 18.93 -3.38
CA ASN A 217 17.85 19.38 -4.60
C ASN A 217 16.41 18.82 -4.64
N GLY A 218 15.61 19.07 -3.61
CA GLY A 218 14.26 18.52 -3.47
C GLY A 218 14.20 17.52 -2.31
N HIS A 219 13.76 16.29 -2.56
CA HIS A 219 13.64 15.25 -1.54
C HIS A 219 14.38 13.98 -1.96
N ARG A 220 15.06 13.36 -0.99
CA ARG A 220 15.57 12.00 -1.08
C ARG A 220 14.45 11.07 -0.60
N ILE A 221 14.11 10.08 -1.40
CA ILE A 221 13.12 9.08 -1.04
C ILE A 221 13.84 8.00 -0.24
N LYS A 222 13.45 7.85 1.02
CA LYS A 222 14.04 6.91 1.97
C LYS A 222 13.11 5.75 2.21
N LYS A 223 13.68 4.55 2.30
CA LYS A 223 13.04 3.34 2.81
C LYS A 223 13.65 3.01 4.17
N TYR A 224 12.80 2.73 5.13
CA TYR A 224 13.18 2.24 6.45
C TYR A 224 12.58 0.87 6.68
N ILE A 225 13.37 -0.08 7.20
CA ILE A 225 12.91 -1.42 7.58
C ILE A 225 13.09 -1.58 9.08
N LEU A 226 11.99 -1.79 9.80
CA LEU A 226 11.99 -2.00 11.25
C LEU A 226 12.25 -3.48 11.53
N LYS A 227 13.44 -3.82 12.06
CA LYS A 227 13.78 -5.22 12.34
C LYS A 227 12.95 -5.76 13.51
N ARG A 228 12.52 -7.02 13.42
CA ARG A 228 11.85 -7.72 14.53
C ARG A 228 12.71 -7.81 15.80
N SER A 229 14.04 -7.82 15.65
CA SER A 229 15.00 -7.80 16.75
C SER A 229 15.19 -6.43 17.42
N GLY A 230 14.51 -5.39 16.90
CA GLY A 230 14.85 -4.00 17.18
C GLY A 230 15.92 -3.46 16.21
N GLY A 231 15.90 -2.14 16.02
CA GLY A 231 16.75 -1.41 15.09
C GLY A 231 16.12 -1.16 13.73
N VAL A 232 16.72 -0.25 12.95
CA VAL A 232 16.20 0.22 11.67
C VAL A 232 17.30 0.14 10.61
N ILE A 233 16.97 -0.40 9.43
CA ILE A 233 17.81 -0.27 8.23
C ILE A 233 17.28 0.91 7.44
N GLU A 234 18.16 1.81 6.99
CA GLU A 234 17.83 2.90 6.07
C GLU A 234 18.42 2.60 4.69
N GLU A 235 17.61 2.79 3.66
CA GLU A 235 17.99 2.73 2.25
C GLU A 235 17.52 4.00 1.53
N GLU A 236 18.30 4.43 0.54
CA GLU A 236 17.91 5.47 -0.40
C GLU A 236 17.42 4.85 -1.70
N ILE A 237 16.19 5.16 -2.09
CA ILE A 237 15.57 4.55 -3.26
C ILE A 237 15.45 5.50 -4.46
N GLY A 238 15.68 6.81 -4.26
CA GLY A 238 15.75 7.80 -5.34
C GLY A 238 15.58 9.24 -4.87
N GLU A 239 15.36 10.15 -5.82
CA GLU A 239 15.11 11.57 -5.57
C GLU A 239 13.88 12.07 -6.35
N ALA A 240 13.12 12.99 -5.77
CA ALA A 240 12.02 13.69 -6.43
C ALA A 240 11.60 14.95 -5.68
N THR A 241 10.72 15.75 -6.28
CA THR A 241 10.09 16.91 -5.64
C THR A 241 8.67 16.54 -5.21
N PHE A 242 8.34 16.84 -3.97
CA PHE A 242 7.03 16.62 -3.38
C PHE A 242 6.48 17.94 -2.82
N VAL A 243 5.17 17.99 -2.69
CA VAL A 243 4.49 19.01 -1.90
C VAL A 243 4.83 18.86 -0.41
N PRO A 244 4.84 19.93 0.40
CA PRO A 244 5.22 19.84 1.81
C PRO A 244 4.28 18.94 2.63
N TYR A 245 4.87 18.15 3.53
CA TYR A 245 4.16 17.44 4.58
C TYR A 245 3.77 18.40 5.70
N VAL A 246 2.47 18.56 5.96
CA VAL A 246 1.93 19.47 6.97
C VAL A 246 1.19 18.67 8.03
N VAL A 247 1.63 18.77 9.28
CA VAL A 247 1.04 18.07 10.43
C VAL A 247 -0.16 18.84 10.99
N GLY A 248 -1.25 18.13 11.32
CA GLY A 248 -2.29 18.61 12.24
C GLY A 248 -3.26 19.67 11.71
N ALA A 249 -3.11 20.12 10.48
CA ALA A 249 -4.02 21.10 9.88
C ALA A 249 -4.99 20.41 8.93
N THR A 250 -6.24 20.21 9.32
CA THR A 250 -7.32 19.82 8.39
C THR A 250 -7.89 21.09 7.76
N ALA A 251 -8.03 21.12 6.44
CA ALA A 251 -8.56 22.26 5.68
C ALA A 251 -9.80 21.86 4.88
#